data_AF-A0A3R7MXM1-F1
#
_entry.id   AF-A0A3R7MXM1-F1
#
_cell.length_a   1.000
_cell.length_b   1.000
_cell.length_c   1.000
_cell.angle_alpha   90.00
_cell.angle_beta   90.00
_cell.angle_gamma   90.00
#
_symmetry.space_group_name_H-M   'P 1'
#
loop_
_entity.id
_entity.type
_entity.pdbx_description
1 polymer ?
#
loop_
_entity_poly.entity_id
_entity_poly.type
_entity_poly.pdbx_seq_one_letter_code
_entity_poly.pdbx_strand_id
1 'polypeptide(L)'
;MAGSHRLFTLETWKNWAKSGKAEVIQTIKQLLKEDSDNPGLSQPSVCKDLSRGLYEILSAVLRGSLTREHVRPLLAEMLNWHPDLASQLVEVATLLDLEASTIDRLSRNREQLMMLLKSLDIDKMMKERLEIETLGDYGIVKNKKNFHTKQIKVKTKLFYKQQKFNLLREETEGYAKLVTELNQEITERVTPQSIIQVIRSLIGGFNLDPNRVLDLILESLEARPSQHQFYTGLLNQYPCESATISELLGFKLNNYASNGKDTKGIYTTIALLIQANILQLSDIYSWLTPEDSSMIECHLKEENEAKEIGVQFTKPTQGLSSEATRQPSGTTTSQEIQRCQCNSIPNAACAWTTPVP
;
A
#
# COMPACT_ATOMS: atom_id res chain seq x y z
N MET A 1 45.06 -27.78 -20.77
CA MET A 1 45.71 -26.61 -21.39
C MET A 1 44.64 -25.55 -21.62
N ALA A 2 44.48 -24.61 -20.70
CA ALA A 2 43.68 -23.40 -20.91
C ALA A 2 44.63 -22.23 -20.62
N GLY A 3 45.25 -21.69 -21.67
CA GLY A 3 46.18 -20.59 -21.55
C GLY A 3 45.45 -19.39 -20.96
N SER A 4 45.82 -18.96 -19.74
CA SER A 4 45.37 -17.68 -19.22
C SER A 4 46.01 -16.58 -20.07
N HIS A 5 45.33 -16.12 -21.13
CA HIS A 5 45.81 -15.03 -21.98
C HIS A 5 45.80 -13.69 -21.23
N ARG A 6 46.77 -13.46 -20.32
CA ARG A 6 46.92 -12.15 -19.68
C ARG A 6 47.06 -11.09 -20.76
N LEU A 7 46.35 -9.98 -20.62
CA LEU A 7 46.44 -8.87 -21.56
C LEU A 7 47.73 -8.08 -21.33
N PHE A 8 48.22 -8.05 -20.09
CA PHE A 8 49.43 -7.34 -19.71
C PHE A 8 50.43 -8.26 -18.99
N THR A 9 51.71 -7.96 -19.16
CA THR A 9 52.80 -8.75 -18.57
C THR A 9 53.28 -8.13 -17.26
N LEU A 10 54.09 -8.88 -16.49
CA LEU A 10 54.75 -8.33 -15.31
C LEU A 10 55.73 -7.20 -15.66
N GLU A 11 56.27 -7.19 -16.87
CA GLU A 11 57.18 -6.14 -17.35
C GLU A 11 56.44 -4.84 -17.65
N THR A 12 55.20 -4.93 -18.14
CA THR A 12 54.29 -3.79 -18.35
C THR A 12 54.18 -2.95 -17.08
N TRP A 13 54.02 -3.60 -15.91
CA TRP A 13 53.92 -2.90 -14.63
C TRP A 13 55.26 -2.37 -14.12
N LYS A 14 56.35 -3.12 -14.28
CA LYS A 14 57.70 -2.70 -13.84
C LYS A 14 58.22 -1.49 -14.63
N ASN A 15 57.89 -1.40 -15.92
CA ASN A 15 58.33 -0.33 -16.82
C ASN A 15 57.21 0.70 -17.09
N TRP A 16 56.36 0.96 -16.09
CA TRP A 16 55.15 1.79 -16.22
C TRP A 16 55.39 3.13 -16.91
N ALA A 17 56.40 3.89 -16.46
CA ALA A 17 56.69 5.22 -16.98
C ALA A 17 57.30 5.24 -18.38
N LYS A 18 57.98 4.15 -18.80
CA LYS A 18 58.69 4.10 -20.08
C LYS A 18 57.81 3.60 -21.23
N SER A 19 57.11 2.49 -21.02
CA SER A 19 56.31 1.82 -22.06
C SER A 19 54.97 1.30 -21.56
N GLY A 20 54.88 0.90 -20.28
CA GLY A 20 53.70 0.21 -19.76
C GLY A 20 52.40 1.01 -19.85
N LYS A 21 52.43 2.31 -19.51
CA LYS A 21 51.23 3.17 -19.64
C LYS A 21 50.75 3.26 -21.08
N ALA A 22 51.66 3.39 -22.03
CA ALA A 22 51.33 3.52 -23.45
C ALA A 22 50.75 2.21 -24.00
N GLU A 23 51.32 1.06 -23.61
CA GLU A 23 50.82 -0.28 -23.93
C GLU A 23 49.37 -0.46 -23.47
N VAL A 24 49.07 -0.13 -22.21
CA VAL A 24 47.70 -0.23 -21.65
C VAL A 24 46.71 0.65 -22.41
N ILE A 25 47.08 1.91 -22.68
CA ILE A 25 46.21 2.85 -23.42
C ILE A 25 45.92 2.30 -24.82
N GLN A 26 46.94 1.80 -25.52
CA GLN A 26 46.79 1.30 -26.88
C GLN A 26 45.89 0.06 -26.93
N THR A 27 46.10 -0.91 -26.03
CA THR A 27 45.29 -2.13 -25.95
C THR A 27 43.82 -1.81 -25.66
N ILE A 28 43.53 -0.96 -24.68
CA ILE A 28 42.13 -0.63 -24.35
C ILE A 28 41.46 0.16 -25.47
N LYS A 29 42.16 1.12 -26.10
CA LYS A 29 41.60 1.86 -27.25
C LYS A 29 41.34 0.95 -28.44
N GLN A 30 42.15 -0.09 -28.64
CA GLN A 30 41.90 -1.08 -29.69
C GLN A 30 40.62 -1.86 -29.40
N LEU A 31 40.45 -2.38 -28.18
CA LEU A 31 39.22 -3.08 -27.78
C LEU A 31 37.97 -2.21 -27.97
N LEU A 32 38.04 -0.93 -27.60
CA LEU A 32 36.91 0.00 -27.80
C LEU A 32 36.60 0.26 -29.29
N LYS A 33 37.59 0.23 -30.18
CA LYS A 33 37.38 0.38 -31.63
C LYS A 33 36.74 -0.85 -32.24
N GLU A 34 37.06 -2.04 -31.74
CA GLU A 34 36.48 -3.30 -32.18
C GLU A 34 34.97 -3.39 -31.90
N ASP A 35 34.45 -2.55 -30.98
CA ASP A 35 33.02 -2.43 -30.65
C ASP A 35 32.41 -1.09 -31.12
N SER A 36 33.06 -0.39 -32.06
CA SER A 36 32.64 0.96 -32.49
C SER A 36 31.24 1.02 -33.13
N ASP A 37 30.73 -0.10 -33.64
CA ASP A 37 29.37 -0.22 -34.18
C ASP A 37 28.29 -0.36 -33.09
N ASN A 38 28.69 -0.45 -31.81
CA ASN A 38 27.81 -0.74 -30.69
C ASN A 38 27.92 0.33 -29.59
N PRO A 39 26.92 1.22 -29.45
CA PRO A 39 26.97 2.33 -28.49
C PRO A 39 27.03 1.91 -27.01
N GLY A 40 26.78 0.63 -26.69
CA GLY A 40 26.57 0.15 -25.32
C GLY A 40 27.64 -0.82 -24.79
N LEU A 41 28.77 -0.97 -25.48
CA LEU A 41 29.77 -2.02 -25.20
C LEU A 41 29.16 -3.42 -25.02
N SER A 42 28.17 -3.77 -25.84
CA SER A 42 27.34 -4.95 -25.61
C SER A 42 27.82 -6.20 -26.34
N GLN A 43 28.92 -6.13 -27.11
CA GLN A 43 29.53 -7.34 -27.66
C GLN A 43 30.18 -8.19 -26.55
N PRO A 44 29.74 -9.45 -26.35
CA PRO A 44 30.17 -10.25 -25.20
C PRO A 44 31.67 -10.56 -25.15
N SER A 45 32.36 -10.65 -26.29
CA SER A 45 33.81 -10.87 -26.36
C SER A 45 34.58 -9.64 -25.91
N VAL A 46 34.27 -8.48 -26.52
CA VAL A 46 34.94 -7.21 -26.21
C VAL A 46 34.69 -6.80 -24.77
N CYS A 47 33.46 -6.94 -24.28
CA CYS A 47 33.14 -6.65 -22.88
C CYS A 47 34.00 -7.51 -21.93
N LYS A 48 34.16 -8.82 -22.19
CA LYS A 48 35.00 -9.70 -21.35
C LYS A 48 36.46 -9.28 -21.35
N ASP A 49 37.03 -8.99 -22.52
CA ASP A 49 38.43 -8.60 -22.63
C ASP A 49 38.67 -7.21 -22.02
N LEU A 50 37.70 -6.31 -22.13
CA LEU A 50 37.73 -5.00 -21.47
C LEU A 50 37.66 -5.14 -19.94
N SER A 51 36.69 -5.89 -19.41
CA SER A 51 36.58 -6.15 -17.97
C SER A 51 37.86 -6.82 -17.46
N ARG A 52 38.47 -7.71 -18.25
CA ARG A 52 39.77 -8.34 -17.93
C ARG A 52 40.91 -7.33 -17.90
N GLY A 53 40.99 -6.43 -18.87
CA GLY A 53 42.01 -5.38 -18.90
C GLY A 53 41.89 -4.46 -17.68
N LEU A 54 40.67 -4.04 -17.36
CA LEU A 54 40.38 -3.27 -16.15
C LEU A 54 40.72 -4.04 -14.87
N TYR A 55 40.44 -5.35 -14.83
CA TYR A 55 40.78 -6.21 -13.70
C TYR A 55 42.29 -6.28 -13.48
N GLU A 56 43.07 -6.47 -14.54
CA GLU A 56 44.53 -6.54 -14.45
C GLU A 56 45.13 -5.20 -13.97
N ILE A 57 44.60 -4.06 -14.45
CA ILE A 57 45.01 -2.71 -13.98
C ILE A 57 44.72 -2.53 -12.49
N LEU A 58 43.49 -2.79 -12.05
CA LEU A 58 43.10 -2.62 -10.65
C LEU A 58 43.78 -3.65 -9.74
N SER A 59 44.00 -4.88 -10.22
CA SER A 59 44.75 -5.92 -9.49
C SER A 59 46.22 -5.55 -9.34
N ALA A 60 46.83 -4.85 -10.31
CA ALA A 60 48.20 -4.35 -10.17
C ALA A 60 48.32 -3.33 -9.02
N VAL A 61 47.28 -2.51 -8.79
CA VAL A 61 47.20 -1.61 -7.61
C VAL A 61 47.04 -2.43 -6.34
N LEU A 62 46.10 -3.36 -6.31
CA LEU A 62 45.83 -4.20 -5.13
C LEU A 62 47.03 -5.08 -4.74
N ARG A 63 47.85 -5.50 -5.70
CA ARG A 63 49.09 -6.27 -5.44
C ARG A 63 50.29 -5.39 -5.09
N GLY A 64 50.16 -4.06 -5.16
CA GLY A 64 51.23 -3.09 -4.86
C GLY A 64 52.26 -2.91 -5.97
N SER A 65 52.00 -3.44 -7.18
CA SER A 65 52.88 -3.23 -8.34
C SER A 65 52.77 -1.81 -8.89
N LEU A 66 51.60 -1.18 -8.75
CA LEU A 66 51.34 0.21 -9.10
C LEU A 66 50.72 0.94 -7.91
N THR A 67 50.98 2.24 -7.80
CA THR A 67 50.32 3.08 -6.78
C THR A 67 49.11 3.79 -7.37
N ARG A 68 48.17 4.23 -6.51
CA ARG A 68 46.97 4.97 -6.93
C ARG A 68 47.30 6.24 -7.72
N GLU A 69 48.41 6.92 -7.40
CA GLU A 69 48.85 8.16 -8.06
C GLU A 69 49.22 7.93 -9.52
N HIS A 70 49.79 6.76 -9.82
CA HIS A 70 50.19 6.38 -11.18
C HIS A 70 49.00 5.99 -12.05
N VAL A 71 47.99 5.35 -11.46
CA VAL A 71 46.83 4.77 -12.19
C VAL A 71 45.66 5.74 -12.30
N ARG A 72 45.47 6.64 -11.32
CA ARG A 72 44.41 7.67 -11.35
C ARG A 72 44.34 8.46 -12.66
N PRO A 73 45.42 9.09 -13.18
CA PRO A 73 45.32 9.88 -14.40
C PRO A 73 44.96 9.03 -15.62
N LEU A 74 45.38 7.77 -15.65
CA LEU A 74 45.01 6.83 -16.71
C LEU A 74 43.50 6.54 -16.65
N LEU A 75 42.97 6.13 -15.50
CA LEU A 75 41.54 5.82 -15.37
C LEU A 75 40.67 7.05 -15.65
N ALA A 76 41.07 8.23 -15.16
CA ALA A 76 40.35 9.48 -15.44
C ALA A 76 40.32 9.80 -16.95
N GLU A 77 41.40 9.54 -17.69
CA GLU A 77 41.40 9.68 -19.15
C GLU A 77 40.47 8.63 -19.80
N MET A 78 40.55 7.37 -19.36
CA MET A 78 39.76 6.26 -19.89
C MET A 78 38.25 6.48 -19.75
N LEU A 79 37.79 7.00 -18.61
CA LEU A 79 36.37 7.28 -18.38
C LEU A 79 35.77 8.27 -19.38
N ASN A 80 36.59 9.09 -20.05
CA ASN A 80 36.15 10.00 -21.10
C ASN A 80 36.06 9.36 -22.49
N TRP A 81 36.57 8.13 -22.67
CA TRP A 81 36.55 7.46 -23.97
C TRP A 81 35.19 6.83 -24.30
N HIS A 82 34.45 6.37 -23.29
CA HIS A 82 33.14 5.75 -23.47
C HIS A 82 32.28 5.85 -22.20
N PRO A 83 30.97 6.16 -22.28
CA PRO A 83 30.09 6.32 -21.12
C PRO A 83 30.00 5.07 -20.22
N ASP A 84 30.01 3.88 -20.81
CA ASP A 84 29.86 2.62 -20.06
C ASP A 84 31.16 2.14 -19.37
N LEU A 85 32.31 2.77 -19.60
CA LEU A 85 33.55 2.39 -18.92
C LEU A 85 33.48 2.60 -17.41
N ALA A 86 32.76 3.64 -16.95
CA ALA A 86 32.54 3.86 -15.52
C ALA A 86 31.78 2.69 -14.88
N SER A 87 30.76 2.19 -15.58
CA SER A 87 30.01 1.01 -15.18
C SER A 87 30.93 -0.21 -15.10
N GLN A 88 31.61 -0.55 -16.19
CA GLN A 88 32.50 -1.71 -16.25
C GLN A 88 33.61 -1.66 -15.18
N LEU A 89 34.19 -0.49 -14.97
CA LEU A 89 35.21 -0.27 -13.93
C LEU A 89 34.67 -0.58 -12.53
N VAL A 90 33.49 -0.08 -12.19
CA VAL A 90 32.89 -0.31 -10.86
C VAL A 90 32.53 -1.78 -10.67
N GLU A 91 32.04 -2.46 -11.71
CA GLU A 91 31.74 -3.90 -11.63
C GLU A 91 33.00 -4.73 -11.30
N VAL A 92 34.08 -4.49 -12.04
CA VAL A 92 35.37 -5.12 -11.80
C VAL A 92 35.92 -4.76 -10.42
N ALA A 93 35.76 -3.50 -10.01
CA ALA A 93 36.17 -3.04 -8.69
C ALA A 93 35.38 -3.73 -7.55
N THR A 94 34.08 -3.95 -7.71
CA THR A 94 33.26 -4.70 -6.76
C THR A 94 33.76 -6.14 -6.61
N LEU A 95 34.11 -6.80 -7.71
CA LEU A 95 34.70 -8.14 -7.67
C LEU A 95 36.04 -8.15 -6.91
N LEU A 96 36.92 -7.19 -7.20
CA LEU A 96 38.21 -7.06 -6.52
C LEU A 96 38.08 -6.68 -5.04
N ASP A 97 37.05 -5.90 -4.66
CA ASP A 97 36.75 -5.60 -3.26
C ASP A 97 36.36 -6.87 -2.50
N LEU A 98 35.55 -7.73 -3.12
CA LEU A 98 35.16 -9.01 -2.55
C LEU A 98 36.37 -9.96 -2.41
N GLU A 99 37.23 -10.03 -3.43
CA GLU A 99 38.49 -10.78 -3.36
C GLU A 99 39.41 -10.23 -2.26
N ALA A 100 39.54 -8.91 -2.13
CA ALA A 100 40.36 -8.27 -1.12
C ALA A 100 39.83 -8.49 0.31
N SER A 101 38.52 -8.63 0.45
CA SER A 101 37.84 -8.89 1.74
C SER A 101 37.96 -10.34 2.19
N THR A 102 38.29 -11.26 1.28
CA THR A 102 38.41 -12.70 1.57
C THR A 102 39.87 -13.19 1.61
N ILE A 103 40.80 -12.46 0.99
CA ILE A 103 42.21 -12.85 0.88
C ILE A 103 43.12 -11.87 1.64
N ASP A 104 43.67 -12.30 2.78
CA ASP A 104 44.49 -11.46 3.69
C ASP A 104 45.68 -10.75 3.04
N ARG A 105 46.33 -11.38 2.05
CA ARG A 105 47.46 -10.72 1.35
C ARG A 105 47.02 -9.51 0.52
N LEU A 106 45.77 -9.47 0.07
CA LEU A 106 45.21 -8.40 -0.77
C LEU A 106 44.57 -7.29 0.07
N SER A 107 44.09 -7.62 1.29
CA SER A 107 43.46 -6.65 2.20
C SER A 107 44.37 -5.46 2.54
N ARG A 108 45.69 -5.66 2.57
CA ARG A 108 46.71 -4.63 2.88
C ARG A 108 46.62 -3.40 1.97
N ASN A 109 46.30 -3.58 0.69
CA ASN A 109 46.22 -2.50 -0.30
C ASN A 109 44.78 -2.18 -0.70
N ARG A 110 43.77 -2.77 -0.03
CA ARG A 110 42.35 -2.51 -0.29
C ARG A 110 42.02 -1.03 -0.17
N GLU A 111 42.61 -0.34 0.82
CA GLU A 111 42.44 1.10 0.99
C GLU A 111 42.97 1.90 -0.22
N GLN A 112 44.08 1.49 -0.83
CA GLN A 112 44.61 2.17 -2.02
C GLN A 112 43.65 2.08 -3.21
N LEU A 113 43.03 0.91 -3.42
CA LEU A 113 42.02 0.70 -4.45
C LEU A 113 40.78 1.57 -4.21
N MET A 114 40.27 1.61 -2.98
CA MET A 114 39.06 2.36 -2.66
C MET A 114 39.27 3.87 -2.73
N MET A 115 40.42 4.35 -2.28
CA MET A 115 40.81 5.75 -2.43
C MET A 115 41.06 6.13 -3.89
N LEU A 116 41.55 5.20 -4.73
CA LEU A 116 41.63 5.39 -6.17
C LEU A 116 40.24 5.60 -6.78
N LEU A 117 39.29 4.70 -6.52
CA LEU A 117 37.92 4.78 -7.07
C LEU A 117 37.22 6.07 -6.63
N LYS A 118 37.31 6.42 -5.35
CA LYS A 118 36.77 7.67 -4.80
C LYS A 118 37.32 8.93 -5.48
N SER A 119 38.55 8.85 -6.02
CA SER A 119 39.18 9.99 -6.70
C SER A 119 38.74 10.20 -8.16
N LEU A 120 37.89 9.31 -8.70
CA LEU A 120 37.41 9.30 -10.08
C LEU A 120 36.00 9.90 -10.27
N ASP A 121 35.38 10.43 -9.21
CA ASP A 121 34.05 11.07 -9.24
C ASP A 121 32.93 10.15 -9.79
N ILE A 122 33.03 8.85 -9.51
CA ILE A 122 32.07 7.81 -9.92
C ILE A 122 31.15 7.36 -8.77
N ASP A 123 30.95 8.23 -7.78
CA ASP A 123 30.20 7.99 -6.54
C ASP A 123 28.81 7.40 -6.76
N LYS A 124 28.11 7.82 -7.82
CA LYS A 124 26.77 7.33 -8.15
C LYS A 124 26.80 5.82 -8.46
N MET A 125 27.69 5.41 -9.35
CA MET A 125 27.85 4.00 -9.76
C MET A 125 28.34 3.15 -8.59
N MET A 126 29.25 3.68 -7.77
CA MET A 126 29.72 3.00 -6.56
C MET A 126 28.56 2.72 -5.59
N LYS A 127 27.67 3.68 -5.34
CA LYS A 127 26.49 3.50 -4.46
C LYS A 127 25.50 2.45 -4.97
N GLU A 128 25.46 2.21 -6.27
CA GLU A 128 24.57 1.22 -6.89
C GLU A 128 25.11 -0.21 -6.75
N ARG A 129 26.43 -0.41 -6.63
CA ARG A 129 27.06 -1.74 -6.80
C ARG A 129 27.93 -2.22 -5.64
N LEU A 130 28.51 -1.32 -4.84
CA LEU A 130 29.34 -1.70 -3.70
C LEU A 130 28.49 -2.00 -2.47
N GLU A 131 29.05 -2.82 -1.57
CA GLU A 131 28.42 -3.13 -0.30
C GLU A 131 28.30 -1.90 0.61
N ILE A 132 27.25 -1.86 1.42
CA ILE A 132 26.97 -0.74 2.33
C ILE A 132 28.12 -0.52 3.32
N GLU A 133 28.77 -1.59 3.76
CA GLU A 133 29.91 -1.50 4.68
C GLU A 133 31.08 -0.78 4.04
N THR A 134 31.49 -1.19 2.83
CA THR A 134 32.53 -0.52 2.02
C THR A 134 32.18 0.94 1.77
N LEU A 135 30.95 1.22 1.32
CA LEU A 135 30.50 2.59 1.06
C LEU A 135 30.60 3.49 2.30
N GLY A 136 30.35 2.93 3.48
CA GLY A 136 30.47 3.63 4.74
C GLY A 136 31.91 3.81 5.21
N ASP A 137 32.75 2.78 5.11
CA ASP A 137 34.16 2.81 5.55
C ASP A 137 34.95 3.89 4.82
N TYR A 138 34.68 4.09 3.53
CA TYR A 138 35.35 5.10 2.70
C TYR A 138 34.58 6.41 2.61
N GLY A 139 33.53 6.60 3.40
CA GLY A 139 32.80 7.86 3.54
C GLY A 139 32.01 8.29 2.29
N ILE A 140 31.71 7.36 1.37
CA ILE A 140 30.81 7.58 0.22
C ILE A 140 29.36 7.71 0.74
N VAL A 141 29.03 6.95 1.78
CA VAL A 141 27.79 7.06 2.56
C VAL A 141 28.11 7.53 3.97
N LYS A 142 27.67 8.75 4.32
CA LYS A 142 27.96 9.37 5.63
C LYS A 142 27.25 8.68 6.81
N ASN A 143 26.06 8.10 6.58
CA ASN A 143 25.25 7.49 7.63
C ASN A 143 24.82 6.08 7.22
N LYS A 144 25.62 5.07 7.58
CA LYS A 144 25.39 3.66 7.24
C LYS A 144 24.01 3.18 7.71
N LYS A 145 23.65 3.49 8.96
CA LYS A 145 22.38 3.05 9.59
C LYS A 145 21.16 3.58 8.81
N ASN A 146 21.12 4.89 8.54
CA ASN A 146 20.01 5.50 7.81
C ASN A 146 19.92 4.96 6.37
N PHE A 147 21.06 4.81 5.69
CA PHE A 147 21.10 4.25 4.34
C PHE A 147 20.58 2.82 4.30
N HIS A 148 21.00 1.96 5.24
CA HIS A 148 20.53 0.59 5.36
C HIS A 148 19.02 0.53 5.66
N THR A 149 18.52 1.34 6.61
CA THR A 149 17.08 1.44 6.90
C THR A 149 16.28 1.88 5.66
N LYS A 150 16.79 2.85 4.90
CA LYS A 150 16.15 3.29 3.64
C LYS A 150 16.16 2.18 2.59
N GLN A 151 17.27 1.48 2.41
CA GLN A 151 17.37 0.37 1.47
C GLN A 151 16.36 -0.73 1.80
N ILE A 152 16.24 -1.11 3.08
CA ILE A 152 15.23 -2.07 3.53
C ILE A 152 13.83 -1.55 3.20
N LYS A 153 13.48 -0.32 3.58
CA LYS A 153 12.15 0.25 3.30
C LYS A 153 11.81 0.25 1.81
N VAL A 154 12.77 0.61 0.95
CA VAL A 154 12.59 0.63 -0.50
C VAL A 154 12.40 -0.79 -1.03
N LYS A 155 13.26 -1.74 -0.66
CA LYS A 155 13.13 -3.15 -1.06
C LYS A 155 11.80 -3.72 -0.58
N THR A 156 11.43 -3.51 0.69
CA THR A 156 10.18 -4.01 1.23
C THR A 156 8.98 -3.44 0.48
N LYS A 157 8.99 -2.13 0.19
CA LYS A 157 7.94 -1.50 -0.62
C LYS A 157 7.90 -2.07 -2.03
N LEU A 158 9.05 -2.29 -2.67
CA LEU A 158 9.13 -2.80 -4.04
C LEU A 158 8.61 -4.24 -4.16
N PHE A 159 8.93 -5.10 -3.19
CA PHE A 159 8.64 -6.53 -3.28
C PHE A 159 7.35 -6.97 -2.57
N TYR A 160 6.92 -6.28 -1.51
CA TYR A 160 5.77 -6.71 -0.70
C TYR A 160 4.57 -5.78 -0.76
N LYS A 161 4.72 -4.53 -1.21
CA LYS A 161 3.56 -3.65 -1.36
C LYS A 161 2.83 -4.02 -2.64
N GLN A 162 1.69 -4.71 -2.50
CA GLN A 162 0.77 -4.90 -3.61
C GLN A 162 0.25 -3.54 -4.06
N GLN A 163 0.27 -3.31 -5.37
CA GLN A 163 -0.40 -2.16 -5.96
C GLN A 163 -1.88 -2.51 -6.00
N LYS A 164 -2.62 -2.04 -5.00
CA LYS A 164 -4.08 -2.09 -4.95
C LYS A 164 -4.58 -0.67 -4.78
N PHE A 165 -5.53 -0.29 -5.60
CA PHE A 165 -6.13 1.03 -5.56
C PHE A 165 -7.41 0.94 -4.77
N ASN A 166 -7.46 1.63 -3.63
CA ASN A 166 -8.56 1.56 -2.66
C ASN A 166 -9.45 2.81 -2.75
N LEU A 167 -8.92 3.91 -3.27
CA LEU A 167 -9.65 5.18 -3.36
C LEU A 167 -10.13 5.41 -4.78
N LEU A 168 -11.35 5.94 -4.92
CA LEU A 168 -11.97 6.18 -6.23
C LEU A 168 -11.11 7.06 -7.16
N ARG A 169 -10.37 8.01 -6.58
CA ARG A 169 -9.49 8.92 -7.33
C ARG A 169 -8.21 8.27 -7.83
N GLU A 170 -7.82 7.13 -7.27
CA GLU A 170 -6.60 6.42 -7.67
C GLU A 170 -6.80 5.73 -9.02
N GLU A 171 -7.96 5.09 -9.23
CA GLU A 171 -8.33 4.43 -10.49
C GLU A 171 -9.78 4.75 -10.89
N THR A 172 -9.99 5.97 -11.36
CA THR A 172 -11.32 6.49 -11.70
C THR A 172 -12.03 5.67 -12.78
N GLU A 173 -11.31 5.20 -13.81
CA GLU A 173 -11.89 4.39 -14.89
C GLU A 173 -12.39 3.03 -14.39
N GLY A 174 -11.56 2.31 -13.63
CA GLY A 174 -11.92 0.99 -13.12
C GLY A 174 -13.13 1.04 -12.20
N TYR A 175 -13.18 2.02 -11.30
CA TYR A 175 -14.34 2.22 -10.43
C TYR A 175 -15.58 2.72 -11.17
N ALA A 176 -15.45 3.59 -12.18
CA ALA A 176 -16.58 4.04 -12.99
C ALA A 176 -17.22 2.88 -13.77
N LYS A 177 -16.40 2.02 -14.38
CA LYS A 177 -16.87 0.79 -15.05
C LYS A 177 -17.57 -0.13 -14.06
N LEU A 178 -16.98 -0.37 -12.89
CA LEU A 178 -17.58 -1.20 -11.84
C LEU A 178 -18.97 -0.69 -11.43
N VAL A 179 -19.09 0.60 -11.12
CA VAL A 179 -20.37 1.20 -10.70
C VAL A 179 -21.41 1.11 -11.81
N THR A 180 -21.00 1.29 -13.07
CA THR A 180 -21.89 1.15 -14.25
C THR A 180 -22.41 -0.29 -14.37
N GLU A 181 -21.52 -1.28 -14.28
CA GLU A 181 -21.88 -2.70 -14.39
C GLU A 181 -22.75 -3.18 -13.23
N LEU A 182 -22.52 -2.66 -12.01
CA LEU A 182 -23.32 -2.98 -10.83
C LEU A 182 -24.73 -2.39 -10.88
N ASN A 183 -24.93 -1.30 -11.61
CA ASN A 183 -26.19 -0.52 -11.59
C ASN A 183 -26.95 -0.52 -12.93
N GLN A 184 -26.53 -1.35 -13.89
CA GLN A 184 -27.27 -1.55 -15.13
C GLN A 184 -28.64 -2.19 -14.90
N GLU A 185 -29.48 -2.15 -15.93
CA GLU A 185 -30.80 -2.78 -15.94
C GLU A 185 -30.66 -4.31 -15.90
N ILE A 186 -31.34 -4.96 -14.95
CA ILE A 186 -31.32 -6.41 -14.81
C ILE A 186 -32.24 -7.01 -15.89
N THR A 187 -31.60 -7.59 -16.90
CA THR A 187 -32.26 -8.39 -17.96
C THR A 187 -31.88 -9.86 -17.80
N GLU A 188 -32.46 -10.76 -18.59
CA GLU A 188 -32.14 -12.20 -18.57
C GLU A 188 -30.64 -12.50 -18.78
N ARG A 189 -29.91 -11.58 -19.42
CA ARG A 189 -28.47 -11.70 -19.67
C ARG A 189 -27.60 -11.21 -18.51
N VAL A 190 -28.15 -10.36 -17.65
CA VAL A 190 -27.44 -9.73 -16.52
C VAL A 190 -27.73 -10.57 -15.28
N THR A 191 -26.93 -11.62 -15.09
CA THR A 191 -27.04 -12.54 -13.95
C THR A 191 -25.90 -12.34 -12.96
N PRO A 192 -26.06 -12.70 -11.67
CA PRO A 192 -24.97 -12.65 -10.70
C PRO A 192 -23.70 -13.37 -11.16
N GLN A 193 -23.86 -14.49 -11.88
CA GLN A 193 -22.76 -15.28 -12.46
C GLN A 193 -22.00 -14.53 -13.56
N SER A 194 -22.71 -13.77 -14.40
CA SER A 194 -22.06 -12.94 -15.42
C SER A 194 -21.32 -11.75 -14.79
N ILE A 195 -21.94 -11.09 -13.80
CA ILE A 195 -21.38 -9.89 -13.20
C ILE A 195 -20.18 -10.20 -12.30
N ILE A 196 -20.16 -11.33 -11.59
CA ILE A 196 -18.97 -11.71 -10.81
C ILE A 196 -17.74 -11.92 -11.71
N GLN A 197 -17.92 -12.40 -12.95
CA GLN A 197 -16.83 -12.54 -13.91
C GLN A 197 -16.30 -11.17 -14.33
N VAL A 198 -17.21 -10.22 -14.64
CA VAL A 198 -16.86 -8.83 -14.96
C VAL A 198 -16.11 -8.18 -13.81
N ILE A 199 -16.59 -8.32 -12.57
CA ILE A 199 -15.95 -7.77 -11.37
C ILE A 199 -14.53 -8.34 -11.21
N ARG A 200 -14.34 -9.65 -11.38
CA ARG A 200 -13.00 -10.28 -11.32
C ARG A 200 -12.07 -9.72 -12.39
N SER A 201 -12.57 -9.51 -13.62
CA SER A 201 -11.80 -8.87 -14.69
C SER A 201 -11.46 -7.42 -14.38
N LEU A 202 -12.35 -6.65 -13.74
CA LEU A 202 -12.08 -5.27 -13.33
C LEU A 202 -11.06 -5.20 -12.19
N ILE A 203 -11.18 -6.07 -11.17
CA ILE A 203 -10.19 -6.18 -10.09
C ILE A 203 -8.82 -6.50 -10.65
N GLY A 204 -8.70 -7.50 -11.54
CA GLY A 204 -7.43 -7.90 -12.13
C GLY A 204 -6.87 -6.91 -13.15
N GLY A 205 -7.74 -6.27 -13.95
CA GLY A 205 -7.34 -5.35 -15.01
C GLY A 205 -6.95 -3.96 -14.51
N PHE A 206 -7.61 -3.49 -13.45
CA PHE A 206 -7.37 -2.15 -12.88
C PHE A 206 -6.75 -2.20 -11.48
N ASN A 207 -6.39 -3.37 -10.96
CA ASN A 207 -5.84 -3.54 -9.61
C ASN A 207 -6.72 -2.92 -8.50
N LEU A 208 -8.05 -3.05 -8.62
CA LEU A 208 -8.98 -2.50 -7.64
C LEU A 208 -8.88 -3.23 -6.30
N ASP A 209 -9.03 -2.51 -5.20
CA ASP A 209 -9.09 -3.11 -3.87
C ASP A 209 -10.40 -3.91 -3.67
N PRO A 210 -10.34 -5.21 -3.36
CA PRO A 210 -11.53 -6.04 -3.20
C PRO A 210 -12.48 -5.62 -2.08
N ASN A 211 -11.97 -5.00 -1.00
CA ASN A 211 -12.82 -4.55 0.10
C ASN A 211 -13.58 -3.28 -0.32
N ARG A 212 -12.94 -2.39 -1.10
CA ARG A 212 -13.66 -1.25 -1.68
C ARG A 212 -14.68 -1.67 -2.73
N VAL A 213 -14.39 -2.70 -3.53
CA VAL A 213 -15.37 -3.28 -4.46
C VAL A 213 -16.57 -3.85 -3.71
N LEU A 214 -16.34 -4.62 -2.65
CA LEU A 214 -17.40 -5.14 -1.77
C LEU A 214 -18.26 -4.01 -1.21
N ASP A 215 -17.62 -2.94 -0.75
CA ASP A 215 -18.32 -1.77 -0.23
C ASP A 215 -19.25 -1.12 -1.27
N LEU A 216 -18.81 -1.01 -2.53
CA LEU A 216 -19.63 -0.50 -3.63
C LEU A 216 -20.78 -1.44 -4.03
N ILE A 217 -20.60 -2.76 -3.90
CA ILE A 217 -21.70 -3.72 -4.07
C ILE A 217 -22.78 -3.47 -3.01
N LEU A 218 -22.36 -3.28 -1.75
CA LEU A 218 -23.27 -2.97 -0.64
C LEU A 218 -23.97 -1.62 -0.82
N GLU A 219 -23.26 -0.57 -1.27
CA GLU A 219 -23.87 0.73 -1.62
C GLU A 219 -24.91 0.59 -2.74
N SER A 220 -24.63 -0.25 -3.75
CA SER A 220 -25.56 -0.48 -4.86
C SER A 220 -26.82 -1.24 -4.42
N LEU A 221 -26.69 -2.19 -3.48
CA LEU A 221 -27.83 -2.86 -2.84
C LEU A 221 -28.66 -1.87 -2.00
N GLU A 222 -28.02 -1.01 -1.21
CA GLU A 222 -28.70 0.02 -0.41
C GLU A 222 -29.51 0.97 -1.30
N ALA A 223 -28.99 1.34 -2.47
CA ALA A 223 -29.67 2.19 -3.44
C ALA A 223 -30.82 1.47 -4.17
N ARG A 224 -30.80 0.13 -4.28
CA ARG A 224 -31.77 -0.67 -5.07
C ARG A 224 -32.29 -1.90 -4.29
N PRO A 225 -32.98 -1.72 -3.15
CA PRO A 225 -33.41 -2.83 -2.29
C PRO A 225 -34.43 -3.78 -2.96
N SER A 226 -35.18 -3.30 -3.95
CA SER A 226 -36.10 -4.14 -4.75
C SER A 226 -35.38 -5.26 -5.50
N GLN A 227 -34.10 -5.08 -5.82
CA GLN A 227 -33.27 -6.03 -6.56
C GLN A 227 -32.41 -6.90 -5.63
N HIS A 228 -32.75 -7.01 -4.34
CA HIS A 228 -31.96 -7.75 -3.35
C HIS A 228 -31.59 -9.17 -3.76
N GLN A 229 -32.48 -9.91 -4.44
CA GLN A 229 -32.20 -11.28 -4.89
C GLN A 229 -30.98 -11.37 -5.83
N PHE A 230 -30.80 -10.36 -6.68
CA PHE A 230 -29.65 -10.29 -7.56
C PHE A 230 -28.36 -10.03 -6.77
N TYR A 231 -28.37 -9.05 -5.87
CA TYR A 231 -27.20 -8.68 -5.08
C TYR A 231 -26.80 -9.73 -4.06
N THR A 232 -27.75 -10.38 -3.40
CA THR A 232 -27.46 -11.50 -2.49
C THR A 232 -26.92 -12.70 -3.25
N GLY A 233 -27.45 -12.98 -4.45
CA GLY A 233 -26.90 -13.98 -5.37
C GLY A 233 -25.49 -13.65 -5.86
N LEU A 234 -25.16 -12.36 -5.99
CA LEU A 234 -23.82 -11.88 -6.37
C LEU A 234 -22.83 -11.99 -5.21
N LEU A 235 -23.24 -11.54 -4.01
CA LEU A 235 -22.44 -11.59 -2.79
C LEU A 235 -22.10 -13.05 -2.40
N ASN A 236 -23.02 -14.00 -2.59
CA ASN A 236 -22.74 -15.42 -2.41
C ASN A 236 -21.63 -15.99 -3.31
N GLN A 237 -21.31 -15.31 -4.42
CA GLN A 237 -20.23 -15.70 -5.35
C GLN A 237 -18.97 -14.85 -5.18
N TYR A 238 -19.06 -13.78 -4.39
CA TYR A 238 -17.95 -12.89 -4.09
C TYR A 238 -17.16 -13.43 -2.89
N PRO A 239 -15.82 -13.41 -2.89
CA PRO A 239 -15.02 -13.89 -1.78
C PRO A 239 -15.07 -12.87 -0.62
N CYS A 240 -16.15 -12.90 0.17
CA CYS A 240 -16.33 -12.07 1.36
C CYS A 240 -16.74 -12.90 2.57
N GLU A 241 -16.25 -12.50 3.74
CA GLU A 241 -16.61 -13.08 5.02
C GLU A 241 -17.61 -12.16 5.76
N SER A 242 -18.47 -12.75 6.60
CA SER A 242 -19.46 -12.02 7.41
C SER A 242 -18.80 -10.92 8.27
N ALA A 243 -17.60 -11.19 8.81
CA ALA A 243 -16.83 -10.23 9.60
C ALA A 243 -16.46 -8.98 8.79
N THR A 244 -15.95 -9.14 7.56
CA THR A 244 -15.59 -8.00 6.70
C THR A 244 -16.82 -7.18 6.30
N ILE A 245 -17.94 -7.84 6.00
CA ILE A 245 -19.21 -7.16 5.72
C ILE A 245 -19.67 -6.37 6.94
N SER A 246 -19.61 -6.97 8.13
CA SER A 246 -19.97 -6.33 9.39
C SER A 246 -19.12 -5.08 9.65
N GLU A 247 -17.79 -5.16 9.49
CA GLU A 247 -16.89 -4.00 9.67
C GLU A 247 -17.22 -2.85 8.70
N LEU A 248 -17.48 -3.15 7.42
CA LEU A 248 -17.86 -2.14 6.42
C LEU A 248 -19.21 -1.48 6.76
N LEU A 249 -20.21 -2.28 7.14
CA LEU A 249 -21.53 -1.78 7.53
C LEU A 249 -21.48 -1.00 8.84
N GLY A 250 -20.69 -1.45 9.82
CA GLY A 250 -20.45 -0.76 11.09
C GLY A 250 -19.80 0.61 10.88
N PHE A 251 -18.80 0.70 10.00
CA PHE A 251 -18.21 1.97 9.61
C PHE A 251 -19.25 2.92 8.99
N LYS A 252 -20.12 2.40 8.12
CA LYS A 252 -21.22 3.19 7.55
C LYS A 252 -22.22 3.64 8.63
N LEU A 253 -22.69 2.75 9.50
CA LEU A 253 -23.65 3.07 10.57
C LEU A 253 -23.16 4.23 11.44
N ASN A 254 -21.90 4.19 11.86
CA ASN A 254 -21.27 5.27 12.63
C ASN A 254 -21.27 6.61 11.87
N ASN A 255 -21.02 6.55 10.56
CA ASN A 255 -21.04 7.73 9.69
C ASN A 255 -22.47 8.27 9.45
N TYR A 256 -23.49 7.41 9.38
CA TYR A 256 -24.90 7.83 9.29
C TYR A 256 -25.36 8.49 10.59
N ALA A 257 -25.05 7.89 11.75
CA ALA A 257 -25.37 8.44 13.06
C ALA A 257 -24.74 9.82 13.28
N SER A 258 -23.48 9.99 12.89
CA SER A 258 -22.75 11.26 13.04
C SER A 258 -23.26 12.38 12.12
N ASN A 259 -23.73 12.04 10.92
CA ASN A 259 -24.12 13.01 9.89
C ASN A 259 -25.64 13.26 9.81
N GLY A 260 -26.46 12.64 10.67
CA GLY A 260 -27.91 12.84 10.70
C GLY A 260 -28.63 12.45 9.39
N LYS A 261 -28.06 11.52 8.62
CA LYS A 261 -28.65 11.03 7.37
C LYS A 261 -29.75 10.01 7.66
N ASP A 262 -30.66 9.82 6.70
CA ASP A 262 -31.69 8.76 6.79
C ASP A 262 -31.03 7.38 6.91
N THR A 263 -31.28 6.70 8.03
CA THR A 263 -30.73 5.38 8.36
C THR A 263 -31.58 4.23 7.85
N LYS A 264 -32.77 4.50 7.27
CA LYS A 264 -33.70 3.46 6.84
C LYS A 264 -33.11 2.55 5.76
N GLY A 265 -32.34 3.11 4.83
CA GLY A 265 -31.71 2.35 3.73
C GLY A 265 -30.71 1.31 4.23
N ILE A 266 -29.80 1.72 5.12
CA ILE A 266 -28.78 0.82 5.68
C ILE A 266 -29.40 -0.28 6.55
N TYR A 267 -30.39 0.02 7.38
CA TYR A 267 -31.08 -1.00 8.18
C TYR A 267 -31.85 -2.00 7.29
N THR A 268 -32.48 -1.53 6.21
CA THR A 268 -33.12 -2.41 5.23
C THR A 268 -32.09 -3.34 4.58
N THR A 269 -30.92 -2.81 4.23
CA THR A 269 -29.82 -3.59 3.65
C THR A 269 -29.33 -4.67 4.62
N ILE A 270 -29.09 -4.31 5.89
CA ILE A 270 -28.69 -5.25 6.94
C ILE A 270 -29.73 -6.38 7.08
N ALA A 271 -31.02 -6.03 7.16
CA ALA A 271 -32.10 -7.01 7.28
C ALA A 271 -32.14 -7.99 6.09
N LEU A 272 -31.96 -7.49 4.86
CA LEU A 272 -31.91 -8.32 3.65
C LEU A 272 -30.69 -9.26 3.63
N LEU A 273 -29.54 -8.81 4.12
CA LEU A 273 -28.33 -9.63 4.22
C LEU A 273 -28.46 -10.73 5.29
N ILE A 274 -29.11 -10.42 6.42
CA ILE A 274 -29.44 -11.40 7.46
C ILE A 274 -30.44 -12.42 6.91
N GLN A 275 -31.49 -11.97 6.23
CA GLN A 275 -32.48 -12.85 5.60
C GLN A 275 -31.84 -13.81 4.60
N ALA A 276 -30.83 -13.36 3.86
CA ALA A 276 -30.08 -14.17 2.91
C ALA A 276 -29.00 -15.06 3.54
N ASN A 277 -28.84 -15.04 4.87
CA ASN A 277 -27.78 -15.74 5.62
C ASN A 277 -26.33 -15.34 5.23
N ILE A 278 -26.14 -14.15 4.67
CA ILE A 278 -24.81 -13.62 4.30
C ILE A 278 -24.14 -12.94 5.51
N LEU A 279 -24.96 -12.32 6.37
CA LEU A 279 -24.55 -11.63 7.58
C LEU A 279 -25.29 -12.25 8.78
N GLN A 280 -24.58 -12.56 9.86
CA GLN A 280 -25.24 -12.99 11.09
C GLN A 280 -25.57 -11.79 11.98
N LEU A 281 -26.70 -11.86 12.69
CA LEU A 281 -27.09 -10.78 13.61
C LEU A 281 -26.05 -10.58 14.72
N SER A 282 -25.44 -11.67 15.21
CA SER A 282 -24.36 -11.61 16.21
C SER A 282 -23.19 -10.72 15.78
N ASP A 283 -22.90 -10.71 14.48
CA ASP A 283 -21.70 -10.06 13.96
C ASP A 283 -21.91 -8.54 13.84
N ILE A 284 -23.14 -8.11 13.58
CA ILE A 284 -23.48 -6.68 13.42
C ILE A 284 -24.00 -6.05 14.72
N TYR A 285 -24.48 -6.85 15.68
CA TYR A 285 -25.09 -6.35 16.91
C TYR A 285 -24.19 -5.38 17.69
N SER A 286 -22.88 -5.68 17.76
CA SER A 286 -21.89 -4.82 18.44
C SER A 286 -21.71 -3.44 17.82
N TRP A 287 -22.12 -3.25 16.56
CA TRP A 287 -22.06 -1.98 15.84
C TRP A 287 -23.36 -1.17 15.94
N LEU A 288 -24.42 -1.77 16.48
CA LEU A 288 -25.70 -1.08 16.65
C LEU A 288 -25.65 -0.20 17.89
N THR A 289 -26.24 0.98 17.76
CA THR A 289 -26.44 1.93 18.85
C THR A 289 -27.94 2.12 19.08
N PRO A 290 -28.39 2.37 20.32
CA PRO A 290 -27.59 2.56 21.54
C PRO A 290 -27.09 1.25 22.17
N GLU A 291 -26.10 1.37 23.07
CA GLU A 291 -25.58 0.21 23.84
C GLU A 291 -26.64 -0.40 24.76
N ASP A 292 -26.52 -1.70 25.05
CA ASP A 292 -27.44 -2.45 25.93
C ASP A 292 -27.65 -1.79 27.29
N SER A 293 -26.58 -1.27 27.89
CA SER A 293 -26.62 -0.55 29.17
C SER A 293 -27.59 0.64 29.13
N SER A 294 -27.52 1.42 28.06
CA SER A 294 -28.35 2.60 27.83
C SER A 294 -29.79 2.21 27.49
N MET A 295 -29.98 1.13 26.71
CA MET A 295 -31.32 0.61 26.41
C MET A 295 -32.04 0.14 27.67
N ILE A 296 -31.36 -0.59 28.54
CA ILE A 296 -31.92 -1.09 29.81
C ILE A 296 -32.29 0.08 30.73
N GLU A 297 -31.41 1.09 30.86
CA GLU A 297 -31.69 2.28 31.66
C GLU A 297 -32.92 3.04 31.14
N CYS A 298 -32.99 3.26 29.82
CA CYS A 298 -34.14 3.91 29.19
C CYS A 298 -35.44 3.14 29.42
N HIS A 299 -35.41 1.81 29.24
CA HIS A 299 -36.57 0.96 29.45
C HIS A 299 -37.08 1.00 30.90
N LEU A 300 -36.17 0.90 31.88
CA LEU A 300 -36.52 1.00 33.30
C LEU A 300 -37.13 2.35 33.65
N LYS A 301 -36.62 3.44 33.05
CA LYS A 301 -37.18 4.78 33.23
C LYS A 301 -38.59 4.87 32.67
N GLU A 302 -38.83 4.41 31.45
CA GLU A 302 -40.15 4.37 30.82
C GLU A 302 -41.15 3.51 31.62
N GLU A 303 -40.70 2.38 32.15
CA GLU A 303 -41.53 1.49 32.96
C GLU A 303 -41.95 2.16 34.29
N ASN A 304 -41.04 2.90 34.94
CA ASN A 304 -41.34 3.64 36.16
C ASN A 304 -42.30 4.80 35.88
N GLU A 305 -42.09 5.56 34.81
CA GLU A 305 -43.00 6.63 34.38
C GLU A 305 -44.41 6.08 34.09
N ALA A 306 -44.51 4.93 33.40
CA ALA A 306 -45.79 4.28 33.13
C ALA A 306 -46.50 3.82 34.42
N LYS A 307 -45.75 3.28 35.40
CA LYS A 307 -46.30 2.90 36.72
C LYS A 307 -46.78 4.11 37.51
N GLU A 308 -46.04 5.21 37.51
CA GLU A 308 -46.45 6.45 38.18
C GLU A 308 -47.74 7.03 37.59
N ILE A 309 -47.86 7.01 36.26
CA ILE A 309 -49.09 7.42 35.58
C ILE A 309 -50.26 6.49 35.95
N GLY A 310 -50.07 5.17 35.97
CA GLY A 310 -51.10 4.21 36.40
C GLY A 310 -51.55 4.37 37.86
N VAL A 311 -50.64 4.77 38.75
CA VAL A 311 -50.96 5.08 40.16
C VAL A 311 -51.77 6.38 40.28
N GLN A 312 -51.55 7.38 39.41
CA GLN A 312 -52.37 8.59 39.38
C GLN A 312 -53.82 8.30 38.92
N PHE A 313 -54.03 7.33 38.03
CA PHE A 313 -55.37 6.94 37.56
C PHE A 313 -56.14 6.00 38.52
N THR A 314 -55.47 5.37 39.49
CA THR A 314 -56.10 4.41 40.43
C THR A 314 -56.44 4.99 41.81
N LYS A 315 -56.13 6.27 42.07
CA LYS A 315 -56.61 6.95 43.29
C LYS A 315 -58.12 7.22 43.18
N PRO A 316 -58.95 6.76 44.14
CA PRO A 316 -60.38 7.02 44.10
C PRO A 316 -60.63 8.51 44.34
N THR A 317 -61.43 9.14 43.46
CA THR A 317 -61.98 10.47 43.67
C THR A 317 -62.92 10.42 44.87
N GLN A 318 -62.43 10.72 46.07
CA GLN A 318 -63.29 11.09 47.19
C GLN A 318 -63.63 12.57 47.05
N GLY A 319 -64.87 12.85 46.65
CA GLY A 319 -65.38 14.19 46.44
C GLY A 319 -65.59 14.95 47.74
N LEU A 320 -65.52 16.28 47.63
CA LEU A 320 -66.27 17.22 48.47
C LEU A 320 -66.60 18.45 47.61
N SER A 321 -67.90 18.69 47.54
CA SER A 321 -68.57 19.85 46.98
C SER A 321 -68.11 21.17 47.60
N SER A 322 -67.95 22.23 46.80
CA SER A 322 -68.66 23.51 46.97
C SER A 322 -68.24 24.51 45.89
N GLU A 323 -69.23 25.22 45.38
CA GLU A 323 -69.12 26.32 44.43
C GLU A 323 -68.21 27.45 44.93
N ALA A 324 -67.29 27.87 44.07
CA ALA A 324 -66.79 29.24 44.07
C ALA A 324 -66.51 29.67 42.62
N THR A 325 -67.43 30.48 42.12
CA THR A 325 -67.36 31.25 40.88
C THR A 325 -66.05 32.05 40.80
N ARG A 326 -65.28 31.91 39.72
CA ARG A 326 -64.44 32.98 39.17
C ARG A 326 -64.21 32.79 37.67
N GLN A 327 -64.63 33.81 36.93
CA GLN A 327 -64.48 34.02 35.49
C GLN A 327 -63.04 34.42 35.10
N PRO A 328 -62.71 34.51 33.79
CA PRO A 328 -61.43 34.09 33.22
C PRO A 328 -60.39 35.21 33.21
N SER A 329 -59.13 34.86 33.48
CA SER A 329 -57.98 35.68 33.15
C SER A 329 -56.94 34.80 32.47
N GLY A 330 -56.68 35.12 31.20
CA GLY A 330 -55.85 34.34 30.32
C GLY A 330 -54.40 34.21 30.76
N THR A 331 -53.84 33.05 30.44
CA THR A 331 -52.57 32.89 29.75
C THR A 331 -52.55 31.45 29.28
N THR A 332 -52.87 31.23 28.01
CA THR A 332 -52.67 29.94 27.34
C THR A 332 -51.17 29.73 27.21
N THR A 333 -50.54 29.15 28.21
CA THR A 333 -49.26 28.48 28.01
C THR A 333 -49.58 27.01 27.85
N SER A 334 -49.81 26.61 26.60
CA SER A 334 -49.69 25.21 26.21
C SER A 334 -48.28 24.77 26.59
N GLN A 335 -48.12 24.17 27.76
CA GLN A 335 -46.93 23.38 28.05
C GLN A 335 -47.05 22.14 27.18
N GLU A 336 -46.49 22.25 25.97
CA GLU A 336 -46.04 21.09 25.21
C GLU A 336 -45.29 20.18 26.19
N ILE A 337 -45.80 18.96 26.35
CA ILE A 337 -45.07 17.88 27.00
C ILE A 337 -43.77 17.76 26.22
N GLN A 338 -42.69 18.25 26.81
CA GLN A 338 -41.36 18.16 26.28
C GLN A 338 -40.94 16.69 26.37
N ARG A 339 -41.37 15.90 25.38
CA ARG A 339 -40.78 14.59 25.09
C ARG A 339 -39.27 14.78 25.09
N CYS A 340 -38.56 13.96 25.87
CA CYS A 340 -37.12 13.85 25.77
C CYS A 340 -36.75 13.74 24.29
N GLN A 341 -36.15 14.80 23.74
CA GLN A 341 -35.58 14.80 22.40
C GLN A 341 -34.32 13.92 22.44
N CYS A 342 -34.51 12.61 22.37
CA CYS A 342 -33.54 11.73 21.75
C CYS A 342 -33.59 12.03 20.25
N ASN A 343 -32.84 13.06 19.83
CA ASN A 343 -32.66 13.40 18.42
C ASN A 343 -31.99 12.21 17.71
N SER A 344 -32.79 11.36 17.05
CA SER A 344 -32.54 10.65 15.78
C SER A 344 -33.35 9.35 15.63
N ILE A 345 -34.68 9.40 15.76
CA ILE A 345 -35.56 8.32 15.29
C ILE A 345 -36.74 8.93 14.53
N PRO A 346 -36.86 8.75 13.19
CA PRO A 346 -38.09 9.05 12.48
C PRO A 346 -39.17 8.02 12.84
N ASN A 347 -40.31 8.50 13.31
CA ASN A 347 -41.53 7.72 13.58
C ASN A 347 -41.91 6.81 12.39
N ALA A 348 -41.72 5.49 12.52
CA ALA A 348 -42.34 4.52 11.64
C ALA A 348 -42.38 3.10 12.26
N ALA A 349 -43.12 2.89 13.35
CA ALA A 349 -43.55 1.53 13.74
C ALA A 349 -44.63 1.55 14.85
N CYS A 350 -45.89 1.78 14.47
CA CYS A 350 -47.04 1.30 15.26
C CYS A 350 -48.12 0.83 14.29
N ALA A 351 -47.93 -0.37 13.72
CA ALA A 351 -48.97 -1.09 12.98
C ALA A 351 -48.63 -2.58 12.85
N TRP A 352 -48.52 -3.29 13.97
CA TRP A 352 -48.55 -4.76 13.97
C TRP A 352 -49.27 -5.27 15.21
N THR A 353 -50.59 -5.26 15.14
CA THR A 353 -51.44 -6.14 15.95
C THR A 353 -52.47 -6.77 15.03
N THR A 354 -52.18 -7.98 14.55
CA THR A 354 -53.21 -8.91 14.10
C THR A 354 -53.32 -10.04 15.14
N PRO A 355 -54.53 -10.37 15.61
CA PRO A 355 -54.74 -11.45 16.56
C PRO A 355 -54.73 -12.81 15.84
N VAL A 356 -54.20 -13.83 16.51
CA VAL A 356 -54.16 -15.23 16.07
C VAL A 356 -54.99 -16.03 17.10
N PRO A 357 -55.75 -17.07 16.67
CA PRO A 357 -57.13 -17.34 17.09
C PRO A 357 -57.34 -17.90 18.50
#